data_AF-A0A6G3MGU6-F1
#
_entry.id   AF-A0A6G3MGU6-F1
#
_cell.length_a   1.000
_cell.length_b   1.000
_cell.length_c   1.000
_cell.angle_alpha   90.00
_cell.angle_beta   90.00
_cell.angle_gamma   90.00
#
_symmetry.space_group_name_H-M   'P 1'
#
loop_
_entity.id
_entity.type
_entity.pdbx_description
1 polymer ?
#
loop_
_entity_poly.entity_id
_entity_poly.type
_entity_poly.pdbx_seq_one_letter_code
_entity_poly.pdbx_strand_id
1 'polypeptide(L)'
;METAGYSLNSYSVDEGLLMVSNTVTDLKNVTDLEESLKRCASNCFQALILKLHDLKAEIYEEVVTYVLPEPVYELPRVRPILKAAPLTKWEKFAKEKGIRKKKKDKLLYDENTKEYRPR
;
A
#
# COMPACT_ATOMS: atom_id res chain seq x y z
N MET A 1 -2.68 -23.25 26.90
CA MET A 1 -1.37 -23.70 26.37
C MET A 1 -0.42 -22.55 26.57
N GLU A 2 0.39 -22.62 27.62
CA GLU A 2 1.40 -21.60 27.94
C GLU A 2 2.51 -21.67 26.88
N THR A 3 2.63 -20.64 26.06
CA THR A 3 3.79 -20.46 25.18
C THR A 3 4.96 -20.01 26.04
N ALA A 4 5.98 -20.86 26.14
CA ALA A 4 7.18 -20.59 26.92
C ALA A 4 7.80 -19.23 26.55
N GLY A 5 7.87 -18.31 27.52
CA GLY A 5 9.01 -17.43 27.75
C GLY A 5 9.52 -16.48 26.65
N TYR A 6 8.76 -16.19 25.58
CA TYR A 6 9.17 -15.18 24.61
C TYR A 6 8.41 -13.88 24.86
N SER A 7 9.12 -12.85 25.34
CA SER A 7 8.60 -11.49 25.35
C SER A 7 8.41 -11.04 23.90
N LEU A 8 7.18 -11.12 23.38
CA LEU A 8 6.83 -10.60 22.05
C LEU A 8 7.25 -9.13 21.87
N ASN A 9 7.46 -8.41 22.96
CA ASN A 9 7.84 -6.99 22.97
C ASN A 9 9.27 -6.72 22.48
N SER A 10 10.13 -7.73 22.29
CA SER A 10 11.48 -7.50 21.74
C SER A 10 11.53 -7.44 20.22
N TYR A 11 10.50 -7.92 19.52
CA TYR A 11 10.47 -8.00 18.07
C TYR A 11 9.55 -6.92 17.49
N SER A 12 10.10 -6.10 16.60
CA SER A 12 9.29 -5.17 15.81
C SER A 12 8.84 -5.88 14.54
N VAL A 13 7.55 -6.22 14.46
CA VAL A 13 6.94 -6.88 13.30
C VAL A 13 6.19 -5.84 12.48
N ASP A 14 6.37 -5.87 11.16
CA ASP A 14 5.56 -5.15 10.16
C ASP A 14 4.85 -6.18 9.30
N GLU A 15 3.55 -6.38 9.53
CA GLU A 15 2.73 -7.36 8.82
C GLU A 15 2.49 -6.95 7.36
N GLY A 16 2.49 -5.65 7.05
CA GLY A 16 2.27 -5.14 5.70
C GLY A 16 3.45 -5.43 4.76
N LEU A 17 4.67 -5.45 5.31
CA LEU A 17 5.89 -5.83 4.58
C LEU A 17 6.39 -7.24 4.88
N LEU A 18 5.68 -8.01 5.71
CA LEU A 18 6.09 -9.33 6.19
C LEU A 18 7.51 -9.33 6.78
N MET A 19 7.84 -8.26 7.52
CA MET A 19 9.18 -8.00 8.03
C MET A 19 9.22 -8.15 9.55
N VAL A 20 10.33 -8.70 10.06
CA VAL A 20 10.62 -8.73 11.50
C VAL A 20 12.01 -8.16 11.74
N SER A 21 12.08 -7.16 12.61
CA SER A 21 13.34 -6.61 13.12
C SER A 21 13.60 -7.11 14.54
N ASN A 22 14.77 -7.71 14.76
CA ASN A 22 15.25 -8.15 16.06
C ASN A 22 16.50 -7.36 16.46
N THR A 23 16.39 -6.50 17.46
CA THR A 23 17.48 -5.61 17.89
C THR A 23 18.43 -6.23 18.91
N VAL A 24 18.15 -7.44 19.41
CA VAL A 24 18.81 -8.01 20.61
C VAL A 24 19.81 -9.12 20.28
N THR A 25 19.94 -9.52 19.01
CA THR A 25 20.81 -10.66 18.65
C THR A 25 22.30 -10.32 18.80
N ASP A 26 22.95 -10.84 19.84
CA ASP A 26 24.42 -10.79 19.99
C ASP A 26 25.06 -11.99 19.29
N LEU A 27 25.84 -11.72 18.25
CA LEU A 27 26.54 -12.72 17.44
C LEU A 27 28.06 -12.77 17.72
N LYS A 28 28.57 -11.97 18.66
CA LYS A 28 30.02 -11.77 18.83
C LYS A 28 30.74 -12.92 19.51
N ASN A 29 30.04 -13.71 20.34
CA ASN A 29 30.64 -14.76 21.18
C ASN A 29 29.96 -16.13 20.98
N VAL A 30 29.67 -16.48 19.73
CA VAL A 30 28.91 -17.69 19.41
C VAL A 30 29.85 -18.82 19.00
N THR A 31 29.74 -19.96 19.68
CA THR A 31 30.52 -21.19 19.40
C THR A 31 30.06 -21.90 18.13
N ASP A 32 28.75 -21.95 17.88
CA ASP A 32 28.15 -22.43 16.63
C ASP A 32 27.25 -21.35 16.02
N LEU A 33 27.81 -20.65 15.06
CA LEU A 33 27.18 -19.53 14.39
C LEU A 33 25.95 -19.98 13.60
N GLU A 34 26.01 -21.13 12.92
CA GLU A 34 24.94 -21.57 12.03
C GLU A 34 23.70 -21.98 12.84
N GLU A 35 23.89 -22.73 13.91
CA GLU A 35 22.79 -23.12 14.80
C GLU A 35 22.13 -21.89 15.45
N SER A 36 22.94 -20.90 15.85
CA SER A 36 22.43 -19.67 16.45
C SER A 36 21.65 -18.79 15.47
N LEU A 37 22.10 -18.69 14.21
CA LEU A 37 21.38 -18.00 13.14
C LEU A 37 20.06 -18.72 12.81
N LYS A 38 20.08 -20.05 12.72
CA LYS A 38 18.86 -20.86 12.51
C LYS A 38 17.85 -20.61 13.63
N ARG A 39 18.27 -20.68 14.88
CA ARG A 39 17.42 -20.40 16.04
C ARG A 39 16.85 -18.99 16.00
N CYS A 40 17.67 -17.99 15.67
CA CYS A 40 17.21 -16.60 15.53
C CYS A 40 16.15 -16.47 14.42
N ALA A 41 16.40 -17.04 13.25
CA ALA A 41 15.48 -17.00 12.11
C ALA A 41 14.15 -17.70 12.44
N SER A 42 14.20 -18.87 13.07
CA SER A 42 13.00 -19.59 13.52
C SER A 42 12.16 -18.77 14.51
N ASN A 43 12.81 -18.09 15.46
CA ASN A 43 12.11 -17.24 16.42
C ASN A 43 11.47 -16.01 15.74
N CYS A 44 12.19 -15.35 14.81
CA CYS A 44 11.62 -14.26 14.02
C CYS A 44 10.40 -14.72 13.21
N PHE A 45 10.48 -15.90 12.58
CA PHE A 45 9.38 -16.47 11.82
C PHE A 45 8.17 -16.78 12.71
N GLN A 46 8.38 -17.35 13.89
CA GLN A 46 7.29 -17.59 14.85
C GLN A 46 6.58 -16.29 15.25
N ALA A 47 7.33 -15.23 15.54
CA ALA A 47 6.74 -13.93 15.86
C ALA A 47 5.89 -13.36 14.70
N LEU A 48 6.36 -13.50 13.46
CA LEU A 48 5.61 -13.10 12.26
C LEU A 48 4.32 -13.89 12.10
N ILE A 49 4.38 -15.23 12.19
CA ILE A 49 3.22 -16.09 12.00
C ILE A 49 2.15 -15.85 13.06
N LEU A 50 2.53 -15.62 14.31
CA LEU A 50 1.57 -15.27 15.37
C LEU A 50 0.80 -13.98 15.03
N LYS A 51 1.50 -12.94 14.57
CA LYS A 51 0.87 -11.69 14.14
C LYS A 51 -0.03 -11.84 12.91
N LEU A 52 0.39 -12.65 11.94
CA LEU A 52 -0.43 -12.93 10.75
C LEU A 52 -1.67 -13.76 11.08
N HIS A 53 -1.56 -14.71 12.02
CA HIS A 53 -2.69 -15.52 12.45
C HIS A 53 -3.74 -14.71 13.21
N ASP A 54 -3.35 -13.63 13.88
CA ASP A 54 -4.28 -12.69 14.52
C ASP A 54 -5.09 -11.85 13.49
N LEU A 55 -4.68 -11.82 12.21
CA LEU A 55 -5.43 -11.12 11.17
C LEU A 55 -6.71 -11.86 10.78
N LYS A 56 -7.71 -11.10 10.33
CA LYS A 56 -8.97 -11.66 9.86
C LYS A 56 -8.76 -12.44 8.56
N ALA A 57 -9.02 -13.74 8.60
CA ALA A 57 -9.05 -14.59 7.42
C ALA A 57 -10.32 -14.36 6.60
N GLU A 58 -10.18 -14.34 5.27
CA GLU A 58 -11.27 -14.22 4.30
C GLU A 58 -11.12 -15.29 3.22
N ILE A 59 -12.24 -15.81 2.70
CA ILE A 59 -12.24 -16.77 1.61
C ILE A 59 -12.37 -15.99 0.30
N TYR A 60 -11.36 -16.10 -0.56
CA TYR A 60 -11.34 -15.50 -1.88
C TYR A 60 -11.01 -16.59 -2.91
N GLU A 61 -11.85 -16.73 -3.94
CA GLU A 61 -11.69 -17.78 -4.97
C GLU A 61 -11.47 -19.19 -4.39
N GLU A 62 -12.27 -19.56 -3.38
CA GLU A 62 -12.18 -20.86 -2.67
C GLU A 62 -10.88 -21.08 -1.88
N VAL A 63 -10.04 -20.06 -1.71
CA VAL A 63 -8.78 -20.11 -0.94
C VAL A 63 -8.86 -19.21 0.29
N VAL A 64 -8.27 -19.67 1.40
CA VAL A 64 -8.13 -18.86 2.63
C VAL A 64 -7.04 -17.82 2.41
N THR A 65 -7.41 -16.55 2.55
CA THR A 65 -6.55 -15.39 2.35
C THR A 65 -6.58 -14.50 3.59
N TYR A 66 -5.51 -13.73 3.81
CA TYR A 66 -5.44 -12.74 4.87
C TYR A 66 -5.27 -11.36 4.24
N VAL A 67 -6.06 -10.40 4.71
CA VAL A 67 -5.91 -9.01 4.29
C VAL A 67 -4.80 -8.38 5.12
N LEU A 68 -3.67 -8.08 4.48
CA LEU A 68 -2.54 -7.44 5.12
C LEU A 68 -2.81 -5.94 5.33
N PRO A 69 -2.39 -5.35 6.47
CA PRO A 69 -2.48 -3.92 6.71
C PRO A 69 -1.51 -3.14 5.82
N GLU A 70 -1.66 -1.81 5.79
CA GLU A 70 -0.68 -0.95 5.13
C GLU A 70 0.69 -1.06 5.82
N PRO A 71 1.79 -1.11 5.05
CA PRO A 71 3.15 -1.09 5.59
C PRO A 71 3.41 0.07 6.55
N VAL A 72 4.05 -0.22 7.68
CA VAL A 72 4.48 0.82 8.64
C VAL A 72 5.83 1.41 8.22
N TYR A 73 6.71 0.59 7.64
CA TYR A 73 8.03 1.03 7.21
C TYR A 73 7.95 1.86 5.92
N GLU A 74 8.30 3.15 6.03
CA GLU A 74 8.29 4.08 4.90
C GLU A 74 9.47 3.80 3.95
N LEU A 75 9.15 3.35 2.73
CA LEU A 75 10.13 3.13 1.68
C LEU A 75 10.27 4.38 0.78
N PRO A 76 11.50 4.74 0.37
CA PRO A 76 11.69 5.84 -0.55
C PRO A 76 11.04 5.53 -1.90
N ARG A 77 10.29 6.50 -2.42
CA ARG A 77 9.70 6.36 -3.75
C ARG A 77 10.79 6.34 -4.83
N VAL A 78 10.69 5.38 -5.75
CA VAL A 78 11.57 5.30 -6.93
C VAL A 78 11.38 6.51 -7.85
N ARG A 79 10.15 7.00 -7.98
CA ARG A 79 9.80 8.12 -8.85
C ARG A 79 9.21 9.27 -8.06
N PRO A 80 9.56 10.52 -8.41
CA PRO A 80 8.94 11.69 -7.81
C PRO A 80 7.43 11.65 -8.02
N ILE A 81 6.70 12.28 -7.11
CA ILE A 81 5.27 12.48 -7.27
C ILE A 81 5.04 13.26 -8.57
N LEU A 82 4.07 12.83 -9.37
CA LEU A 82 3.67 13.55 -10.58
C LEU A 82 3.26 14.96 -10.17
N LYS A 83 4.04 15.96 -10.63
CA LYS A 83 3.70 17.35 -10.38
C LYS A 83 2.36 17.64 -11.03
N ALA A 84 1.53 18.44 -10.37
CA ALA A 84 0.28 18.90 -10.96
C ALA A 84 0.56 19.50 -12.34
N ALA A 85 -0.20 19.07 -13.35
CA ALA A 85 0.00 19.52 -14.71
C ALA A 85 -0.03 21.06 -14.73
N PRO A 86 0.97 21.73 -15.33
CA PRO A 86 0.93 23.17 -15.43
C PRO A 86 -0.32 23.58 -16.22
N LEU A 87 -1.06 24.55 -15.69
CA LEU A 87 -2.21 25.12 -16.39
C LEU A 87 -1.79 25.55 -17.80
N THR A 88 -2.53 25.08 -18.80
CA THR A 88 -2.34 25.51 -20.18
C THR A 88 -2.60 27.01 -20.31
N LYS A 89 -2.06 27.66 -21.35
CA LYS A 89 -2.31 29.09 -21.61
C LYS A 89 -3.81 29.42 -21.64
N TRP A 90 -4.61 28.53 -22.22
CA TRP A 90 -6.06 28.67 -22.28
C TRP A 90 -6.72 28.55 -20.91
N GLU A 91 -6.33 27.59 -20.08
CA GLU A 91 -6.89 27.43 -18.73
C GLU A 91 -6.56 28.61 -17.81
N LYS A 92 -5.36 29.20 -17.96
CA LYS A 92 -5.00 30.45 -17.25
C LYS A 92 -5.93 31.58 -17.65
N PHE A 93 -6.11 31.79 -18.96
CA PHE A 93 -7.01 32.81 -19.49
C PHE A 93 -8.47 32.57 -19.06
N ALA A 94 -8.95 31.33 -19.16
CA ALA A 94 -10.30 30.97 -18.75
C ALA A 94 -10.54 31.21 -17.26
N LYS A 95 -9.55 30.90 -16.41
CA LYS A 95 -9.62 31.16 -14.96
C LYS A 95 -9.66 32.66 -14.66
N GLU A 96 -8.81 33.45 -15.31
CA GLU A 96 -8.74 34.91 -15.10
C GLU A 96 -10.00 35.63 -15.60
N LYS A 97 -10.59 35.16 -16.70
CA LYS A 97 -11.84 35.69 -17.25
C LYS A 97 -13.10 35.07 -16.66
N GLY A 98 -12.97 34.13 -15.72
CA GLY A 98 -14.12 33.43 -15.13
C GLY A 98 -14.92 32.57 -16.13
N ILE A 99 -14.30 32.16 -17.23
CA ILE A 99 -14.93 31.33 -18.27
C ILE A 99 -15.07 29.91 -17.74
N ARG A 100 -16.30 29.52 -17.39
CA ARG A 100 -16.61 28.15 -16.97
C ARG A 100 -16.86 27.26 -18.18
N LYS A 101 -16.22 26.09 -18.22
CA LYS A 101 -16.47 25.08 -19.25
C LYS A 101 -17.89 24.52 -19.09
N LYS A 102 -18.79 24.86 -20.01
CA LYS A 102 -20.13 24.27 -20.08
C LYS A 102 -20.08 23.02 -20.96
N LYS A 103 -20.71 21.93 -20.52
CA LYS A 103 -20.96 20.77 -21.38
C LYS A 103 -21.85 21.24 -22.53
N LYS A 104 -21.43 21.00 -23.76
CA LYS A 104 -22.23 21.25 -24.96
C LYS A 104 -22.71 19.91 -25.48
N ASP A 105 -23.97 19.85 -25.89
CA ASP A 105 -24.51 18.66 -26.54
C ASP A 105 -23.93 18.49 -27.94
N LYS A 106 -23.74 17.22 -28.31
CA LYS A 106 -23.12 16.82 -29.59
C LYS A 106 -24.07 17.05 -30.77
N LEU A 107 -25.38 17.05 -30.53
CA LEU A 107 -26.43 17.27 -31.53
C LEU A 107 -27.11 18.62 -31.29
N LEU A 108 -27.33 19.37 -32.36
CA LEU A 108 -28.14 20.58 -32.39
C LEU A 108 -29.43 20.28 -33.17
N TYR A 109 -30.56 20.74 -32.64
CA TYR A 109 -31.83 20.70 -33.36
C TYR A 109 -31.87 21.83 -34.39
N ASP A 110 -32.10 21.47 -35.65
CA ASP A 110 -32.24 22.42 -36.76
C ASP A 110 -33.73 22.68 -36.99
N GLU A 111 -34.22 23.90 -36.67
CA GLU A 111 -35.65 24.25 -36.75
C GLU A 111 -36.18 24.21 -38.19
N ASN A 112 -35.31 24.38 -39.19
CA ASN A 112 -35.71 24.36 -40.60
C ASN A 112 -35.96 22.94 -41.11
N THR A 113 -35.16 21.97 -40.66
CA THR A 113 -35.25 20.58 -41.13
C THR A 113 -35.90 19.64 -40.12
N LYS A 114 -36.20 20.13 -38.91
CA LYS A 114 -36.78 19.37 -37.79
C LYS A 114 -35.96 18.12 -37.41
N GLU A 115 -34.64 18.17 -37.65
CA GLU A 115 -33.73 17.04 -37.44
C GLU A 115 -32.60 17.41 -36.47
N TYR A 116 -32.10 16.42 -35.75
CA TYR A 116 -30.90 16.56 -34.92
C TYR A 116 -29.66 16.35 -35.79
N ARG A 117 -28.84 17.39 -35.91
CA ARG A 117 -27.59 17.35 -36.68
C ARG A 117 -26.39 17.44 -35.74
N PRO A 118 -25.29 16.73 -36.02
CA PRO A 118 -24.05 16.93 -35.28
C PRO A 118 -23.64 18.41 -35.40
N ARG A 119 -23.28 18.99 -34.27
CA ARG A 119 -22.77 20.36 -34.19
C ARG A 119 -21.47 20.53 -34.98
#